data_AF-A0AA38LL33-F1
#
_entry.id   AF-A0AA38LL33-F1
#
_cell.length_a   1.000
_cell.length_b   1.000
_cell.length_c   1.000
_cell.angle_alpha   90.00
_cell.angle_beta   90.00
_cell.angle_gamma   90.00
#
_symmetry.space_group_name_H-M   'P 1'
#
loop_
_entity.id
_entity.type
_entity.pdbx_description
1 polymer ?
#
loop_
_entity_poly.entity_id
_entity_poly.type
_entity_poly.pdbx_seq_one_letter_code
_entity_poly.pdbx_strand_id
1 'polypeptide(L)' 'DTWYHQFHDYLTTSVLPPDLTSTGKRAFLKSVSRYVVMGGLLYKRGFDGILLRCLTGAEVTYTIQQIHD' A
#
# COMPACT_ATOMS: atom_id res chain seq x y z
N ASP A 1 -5.01 -8.84 -3.19
CA ASP A 1 -4.27 -7.57 -3.37
C ASP A 1 -2.76 -7.76 -3.21
N THR A 2 -2.08 -8.31 -4.21
CA THR A 2 -0.64 -8.64 -4.10
C THR A 2 0.23 -7.40 -3.81
N TRP A 3 -0.09 -6.26 -4.43
CA TRP A 3 0.67 -5.02 -4.24
C TRP A 3 0.49 -4.42 -2.83
N TYR A 4 -0.71 -4.49 -2.26
CA TYR A 4 -1.01 -3.93 -0.94
C TYR A 4 -0.15 -4.63 0.11
N HIS A 5 -0.17 -5.96 0.09
CA HIS A 5 0.59 -6.79 1.02
C HIS A 5 2.09 -6.58 0.83
N GLN A 6 2.59 -6.59 -0.40
CA GLN A 6 4.01 -6.34 -0.67
C GLN A 6 4.49 -4.97 -0.15
N PHE A 7 3.69 -3.91 -0.29
CA PHE A 7 4.05 -2.59 0.21
C PHE A 7 3.98 -2.53 1.74
N HIS A 8 2.92 -3.11 2.32
CA HIS A 8 2.73 -3.18 3.76
C HIS A 8 3.86 -3.96 4.44
N ASP A 9 4.18 -5.15 3.93
CA ASP A 9 5.24 -6.02 4.44
C ASP A 9 6.60 -5.31 4.36
N TYR A 10 6.92 -4.69 3.22
CA TYR A 10 8.16 -3.94 3.07
C TYR A 10 8.24 -2.76 4.05
N LEU A 11 7.17 -1.97 4.20
CA LEU A 11 7.17 -0.81 5.10
C LEU A 11 7.22 -1.20 6.58
N THR A 12 6.78 -2.41 6.92
CA THR A 12 6.78 -2.93 8.29
C THR A 12 8.09 -3.64 8.64
N THR A 13 8.65 -4.41 7.69
CA THR A 13 9.80 -5.31 7.94
C THR A 13 11.11 -4.81 7.32
N SER A 14 11.06 -3.84 6.41
CA SER A 14 12.16 -3.42 5.54
C SER A 14 12.75 -4.53 4.65
N VAL A 15 12.01 -5.62 4.43
CA VAL A 15 12.42 -6.74 3.57
C VAL A 15 11.84 -6.56 2.16
N LEU A 16 12.70 -6.54 1.15
CA LEU A 16 12.28 -6.48 -0.25
C LEU A 16 11.73 -7.84 -0.72
N PRO A 17 10.74 -7.85 -1.64
CA PRO A 17 10.32 -9.09 -2.29
C PRO A 17 11.51 -9.77 -2.99
N PRO A 18 11.69 -11.10 -2.81
CA PRO A 18 12.90 -11.81 -3.22
C PRO A 18 13.11 -11.82 -4.74
N ASP A 19 12.03 -11.82 -5.52
CA ASP A 19 12.07 -12.06 -6.96
C ASP A 19 12.24 -10.79 -7.80
N LEU A 20 12.59 -9.66 -7.18
CA LEU A 20 12.77 -8.39 -7.90
C LEU A 20 14.13 -8.31 -8.62
N THR A 21 14.09 -8.03 -9.91
CA THR A 21 15.29 -7.63 -10.69
C THR A 21 15.86 -6.30 -10.17
N SER A 22 17.10 -5.94 -10.52
CA SER A 22 17.69 -4.65 -10.10
C SER A 22 16.84 -3.44 -10.50
N THR A 23 16.29 -3.44 -11.72
CA THR A 23 15.35 -2.42 -12.19
C THR A 23 14.02 -2.49 -11.42
N GLY A 24 13.54 -3.71 -11.15
CA GLY A 24 12.35 -3.96 -10.33
C GLY A 24 12.47 -3.41 -8.91
N LYS A 25 13.62 -3.60 -8.25
CA LYS A 25 13.90 -3.05 -6.91
C LYS A 25 13.80 -1.53 -6.92
N ARG A 26 14.42 -0.85 -7.90
CA ARG A 26 14.34 0.61 -8.03
C ARG A 26 12.90 1.09 -8.26
N ALA A 27 12.16 0.43 -9.15
CA ALA A 27 10.77 0.78 -9.43
C ALA A 27 9.85 0.54 -8.21
N PHE A 28 10.07 -0.54 -7.49
CA PHE A 28 9.38 -0.88 -6.24
C PHE A 28 9.64 0.18 -5.18
N LEU A 29 10.91 0.50 -4.90
CA LEU A 29 11.29 1.51 -3.92
C LEU A 29 10.73 2.91 -4.25
N LYS A 30 10.78 3.31 -5.53
CA LYS A 30 10.15 4.56 -5.99
C LYS A 30 8.63 4.55 -5.77
N SER A 31 8.00 3.39 -5.81
CA SER A 31 6.56 3.25 -5.66
C SER A 31 6.14 3.26 -4.20
N VAL A 32 6.79 2.44 -3.38
CA VAL A 32 6.49 2.31 -1.95
C VAL A 32 6.82 3.58 -1.16
N SER A 33 7.75 4.43 -1.63
CA SER A 33 8.06 5.71 -0.99
C SER A 33 6.88 6.69 -0.93
N ARG A 34 5.84 6.48 -1.75
CA ARG A 34 4.60 7.27 -1.71
C ARG A 34 3.63 6.80 -0.63
N TYR A 35 3.98 5.77 0.13
CA TYR A 35 3.10 5.13 1.11
C TYR A 35 3.73 5.14 2.51
N VAL A 36 2.88 4.93 3.52
CA VAL A 36 3.26 4.81 4.93
C VAL A 36 2.32 3.82 5.62
N VAL A 37 2.83 3.10 6.62
CA VAL A 37 2.00 2.30 7.52
C VAL A 37 1.80 3.08 8.81
N MET A 38 0.54 3.26 9.22
CA MET A 38 0.17 3.89 10.50
C MET A 38 -0.96 3.10 11.13
N GLY A 39 -0.85 2.77 12.42
CA GLY A 39 -1.85 1.96 13.11
C GLY A 39 -2.08 0.59 12.45
N GLY A 40 -1.06 0.02 11.79
CA GLY A 40 -1.16 -1.24 11.06
C GLY A 40 -1.84 -1.16 9.69
N LEU A 41 -2.30 0.03 9.27
CA LEU A 41 -2.99 0.23 8.00
C LEU A 41 -2.09 0.96 7.00
N LEU A 42 -2.24 0.65 5.71
CA LEU A 42 -1.50 1.29 4.63
C LEU A 42 -2.19 2.59 4.19
N TYR A 43 -1.42 3.66 4.06
CA TYR A 43 -1.88 4.95 3.57
C TYR A 43 -1.02 5.41 2.40
N LYS A 44 -1.66 6.06 1.42
CA LYS A 44 -0.99 6.79 0.35
C LYS A 44 -0.84 8.26 0.74
N ARG A 45 0.34 8.83 0.54
CA ARG A 45 0.60 10.27 0.71
C ARG A 45 -0.03 11.04 -0.45
N GLY A 46 -1.01 11.88 -0.14
CA GLY A 46 -1.57 12.88 -1.06
C GLY A 46 -0.57 14.00 -1.34
N PHE A 47 -0.80 14.73 -2.43
CA PHE A 47 0.04 15.88 -2.80
C PHE A 47 -0.09 17.05 -1.83
N ASP A 48 -1.23 17.13 -1.15
CA ASP A 48 -1.58 18.07 -0.09
C ASP A 48 -1.06 17.65 1.30
N GLY A 49 -0.37 16.51 1.40
CA GLY A 49 0.08 15.94 2.66
C GLY A 49 -1.00 15.13 3.40
N ILE A 50 -2.22 15.03 2.86
CA ILE A 50 -3.28 14.20 3.44
C ILE A 50 -2.96 12.72 3.23
N LEU A 51 -3.22 11.91 4.25
CA LEU A 51 -3.04 10.47 4.19
C LEU A 51 -4.33 9.77 3.82
N LEU A 52 -4.34 9.15 2.63
CA LEU A 52 -5.49 8.44 2.09
C LEU A 52 -5.37 6.96 2.44
N ARG A 53 -6.31 6.42 3.21
CA ARG A 53 -6.33 4.99 3.58
C ARG A 53 -6.46 4.15 2.30
N CYS A 54 -5.56 3.18 2.13
CA CYS A 54 -5.67 2.17 1.10
C CYS A 54 -6.63 1.08 1.58
N LEU A 55 -7.53 0.65 0.70
CA LEU A 55 -8.46 -0.45 0.94
C LEU A 55 -8.02 -1.68 0.14
N THR A 56 -8.08 -2.83 0.76
CA THR A 56 -8.00 -4.13 0.08
C THR A 56 -9.26 -4.35 -0.76
N GLY A 57 -9.20 -5.26 -1.74
CA GLY A 57 -10.36 -5.59 -2.58
C GLY A 57 -11.56 -6.05 -1.74
N ALA A 58 -11.32 -6.78 -0.66
CA ALA A 58 -12.36 -7.20 0.29
C ALA A 58 -12.98 -6.00 1.02
N GLU A 59 -12.16 -5.07 1.52
CA GLU A 59 -12.66 -3.84 2.17
C GLU A 59 -13.44 -2.94 1.20
N VAL A 60 -13.01 -2.85 -0.06
CA VAL A 60 -13.73 -2.08 -1.09
C VAL A 60 -15.14 -2.63 -1.30
N THR A 61 -15.30 -3.94 -1.46
CA THR A 61 -16.61 -4.58 -1.63
C THR A 61 -17.53 -4.27 -0.44
N TYR A 62 -17.02 -4.43 0.79
CA TYR A 62 -17.78 -4.13 2.00
C TYR A 62 -18.15 -2.64 2.11
N THR A 63 -17.20 -1.75 1.86
CA THR A 63 -17.39 -0.30 1.99
C THR A 63 -18.43 0.22 1.00
N ILE A 64 -18.42 -0.26 -0.25
CA ILE A 64 -19.41 0.14 -1.25
C ILE A 64 -20.82 -0.30 -0.84
N GLN A 65 -20.96 -1.52 -0.33
CA GLN A 65 -22.26 -2.02 0.15
C GLN A 65 -22.80 -1.17 1.31
N GLN A 66 -21.95 -0.73 2.23
CA GLN A 66 -22.40 0.06 3.39
C GLN A 66 -22.76 1.51 3.09
N ILE A 67 -22.19 2.12 2.04
CA ILE A 67 -22.40 3.55 1.71
C ILE A 67 -23.55 3.74 0.71
N HIS A 68 -23.85 2.71 -0.08
CA HIS A 68 -24.89 2.78 -1.11
C HIS A 68 -26.31 2.49 -0.56
N ASP A 69 -26.43 2.14 0.72
CA ASP A 69 -27.70 2.01 1.45
C ASP A 69 -27.99 3.28 2.29
#